data_AF-A0AAX2MDB7-F1
#
_entry.id   AF-A0AAX2MDB7-F1
#
_cell.length_a   1.000
_cell.length_b   1.000
_cell.length_c   1.000
_cell.angle_alpha   90.00
_cell.angle_beta   90.00
_cell.angle_gamma   90.00
#
_symmetry.space_group_name_H-M   'P 1'
#
loop_
_entity.id
_entity.type
_entity.pdbx_description
1 polymer ?
#
loop_
_entity_poly.entity_id
_entity_poly.type
_entity_poly.pdbx_seq_one_letter_code
_entity_poly.pdbx_strand_id
1 'polypeptide(L)'
;MLESLAGYLRLAERLAQGQDDAASAWNFGPADDSNRPVSWIADTLARQWGGDARWHRDGGDHPHEAQTLRLDSAKSRQRLGWSPRWSLEQALSATLDWHRAWLRGEDMQAFTLKQISAYTRG
;
A
#
# COMPACT_ATOMS: atom_id res chain seq x y z
N MET A 1 -2.35 -1.00 -1.48
CA MET A 1 -2.95 -1.50 -2.74
C MET A 1 -3.25 -0.39 -3.73
N LEU A 2 -3.89 0.73 -3.34
CA LEU A 2 -4.22 1.82 -4.27
C LEU A 2 -2.99 2.48 -4.91
N GLU A 3 -1.87 2.57 -4.18
CA GLU A 3 -0.60 3.15 -4.67
C GLU A 3 -0.09 2.52 -5.97
N SER A 4 0.11 1.20 -5.97
CA SER A 4 0.61 0.47 -7.13
C SER A 4 -0.39 0.47 -8.29
N LEU A 5 -1.69 0.40 -7.98
CA LEU A 5 -2.75 0.46 -9.00
C LEU A 5 -2.78 1.80 -9.74
N ALA A 6 -2.58 2.92 -9.03
CA ALA A 6 -2.45 4.22 -9.65
C ALA A 6 -1.23 4.29 -10.60
N GLY A 7 -0.14 3.61 -10.22
CA GLY A 7 1.03 3.44 -11.08
C GLY A 7 0.72 2.65 -12.35
N TYR A 8 -0.01 1.54 -12.22
CA TYR A 8 -0.44 0.72 -13.35
C TYR A 8 -1.36 1.48 -14.31
N LEU A 9 -2.33 2.24 -13.80
CA LEU A 9 -3.24 3.04 -14.63
C LEU A 9 -2.48 4.13 -15.41
N ARG A 10 -1.51 4.79 -14.78
CA ARG A 10 -0.69 5.79 -15.46
C ARG A 10 0.25 5.19 -16.50
N LEU A 11 0.77 4.00 -16.24
CA LEU A 11 1.54 3.24 -17.22
C LEU A 11 0.66 2.83 -18.41
N ALA A 12 -0.54 2.33 -18.15
CA ALA A 12 -1.50 1.94 -19.20
C ALA A 12 -1.91 3.13 -20.08
N GLU A 13 -2.14 4.30 -19.48
CA GLU A 13 -2.44 5.53 -20.23
C GLU A 13 -1.31 5.91 -21.20
N ARG A 14 -0.05 5.86 -20.75
CA ARG A 14 1.10 6.19 -21.61
C ARG A 14 1.32 5.17 -22.73
N LEU A 15 1.15 3.89 -22.42
CA LEU A 15 1.20 2.83 -23.43
C LEU A 15 0.11 3.03 -24.49
N ALA A 16 -1.11 3.37 -24.07
CA ALA A 16 -2.22 3.65 -24.99
C ALA A 16 -1.98 4.89 -25.87
N GLN A 17 -1.19 5.85 -25.39
CA GLN A 17 -0.76 7.03 -26.15
C GLN A 17 0.42 6.75 -27.10
N GLY A 18 0.91 5.51 -27.18
CA GLY A 18 2.01 5.13 -28.08
C GLY A 18 3.39 5.61 -27.62
N GLN A 19 3.58 5.82 -26.31
CA GLN A 19 4.88 6.20 -25.77
C GLN A 19 5.77 4.95 -25.62
N ASP A 20 6.68 4.74 -26.56
CA ASP A 20 7.55 3.55 -26.61
C ASP A 20 8.42 3.38 -25.35
N ASP A 21 8.79 4.48 -24.66
CA ASP A 21 9.56 4.43 -23.43
C ASP A 21 8.78 3.85 -22.23
N ALA A 22 7.44 3.79 -22.33
CA ALA A 22 6.58 3.12 -21.36
C ALA A 22 6.66 1.58 -21.47
N ALA A 23 7.05 1.01 -22.62
CA ALA A 23 7.10 -0.43 -22.87
C ALA A 23 8.35 -1.10 -22.24
N SER A 24 8.45 -1.02 -20.92
CA SER A 24 9.57 -1.60 -20.14
C SER A 24 9.10 -2.07 -18.76
N ALA A 25 10.00 -2.65 -17.97
CA ALA A 25 9.67 -3.06 -16.60
C ALA A 25 9.59 -1.84 -15.65
N TRP A 26 8.59 -1.83 -14.76
CA TRP A 26 8.33 -0.76 -13.79
C TRP A 26 8.09 -1.31 -12.39
N ASN A 27 8.67 -0.64 -11.40
CA ASN A 27 8.56 -0.96 -9.99
C ASN A 27 7.67 0.08 -9.31
N PHE A 28 6.67 -0.37 -8.56
CA PHE A 28 5.76 0.49 -7.80
C PHE A 28 5.71 0.03 -6.35
N GLY A 29 6.54 0.65 -5.53
CA GLY A 29 6.66 0.38 -4.11
C GLY A 29 6.67 1.65 -3.26
N PRO A 30 6.49 1.50 -1.95
CA PRO A 30 6.49 2.64 -1.03
C PRO A 30 7.83 3.38 -1.06
N ALA A 31 7.86 4.59 -0.49
CA ALA A 31 9.09 5.35 -0.37
C ALA A 31 10.11 4.63 0.53
N ASP A 32 11.40 4.93 0.34
CA ASP A 32 12.49 4.24 1.06
C ASP A 32 12.42 4.45 2.58
N ASP A 33 11.81 5.55 3.02
CA ASP A 33 11.55 5.91 4.43
C ASP A 33 10.42 5.10 5.07
N SER A 34 9.61 4.42 4.26
CA SER A 34 8.43 3.66 4.69
C SER A 34 8.78 2.22 5.05
N ASN A 35 10.07 1.87 5.07
CA ASN A 35 10.53 0.55 5.45
C ASN A 35 10.46 0.39 6.98
N ARG A 36 9.47 -0.37 7.45
CA ARG A 36 9.25 -0.64 8.88
C ARG A 36 9.33 -2.14 9.17
N PRO A 37 9.84 -2.55 10.35
CA PRO A 37 9.81 -3.95 10.74
C PRO A 37 8.36 -4.41 10.93
N VAL A 38 8.12 -5.71 10.69
CA VAL A 38 6.78 -6.33 10.86
C VAL A 38 6.21 -6.09 12.26
N SER A 39 7.06 -6.11 13.30
CA SER A 39 6.65 -5.80 14.67
C SER A 39 6.04 -4.39 14.80
N TRP A 40 6.64 -3.39 14.16
CA TRP A 40 6.12 -2.02 14.18
C TRP A 40 4.76 -1.93 13.49
N ILE A 41 4.55 -2.67 12.40
CA ILE A 41 3.26 -2.74 11.72
C ILE A 41 2.22 -3.38 12.65
N ALA A 42 2.56 -4.53 13.26
CA ALA A 42 1.69 -5.23 14.20
C ALA A 42 1.34 -4.37 15.44
N ASP A 43 2.31 -3.69 16.03
CA ASP A 43 2.12 -2.74 17.14
C ASP A 43 1.20 -1.58 16.75
N THR A 44 1.38 -1.06 15.54
CA THR A 44 0.58 0.06 15.03
C THR A 44 -0.86 -0.37 14.78
N LEU A 45 -1.07 -1.52 14.15
CA LEU A 45 -2.40 -2.09 13.93
C LEU A 45 -3.10 -2.42 15.25
N ALA A 46 -2.41 -3.07 16.20
CA ALA A 46 -2.98 -3.40 17.51
C ALA A 46 -3.42 -2.13 18.27
N ARG A 47 -2.56 -1.10 18.32
CA ARG A 47 -2.90 0.19 18.94
C ARG A 47 -4.08 0.86 18.26
N GLN A 48 -4.11 0.88 16.93
CA GLN A 48 -5.19 1.53 16.18
C GLN A 48 -6.50 0.74 16.28
N TRP A 49 -6.46 -0.59 16.34
CA TRP A 49 -7.64 -1.46 16.48
C TRP A 49 -8.39 -1.17 17.79
N GLY A 50 -7.63 -0.97 18.88
CA GLY A 50 -8.16 -0.69 20.21
C GLY A 50 -8.64 -1.95 20.95
N GLY A 51 -9.20 -1.74 22.15
CA GLY A 51 -9.57 -2.83 23.05
C GLY A 51 -8.35 -3.62 23.54
N ASP A 52 -8.48 -4.93 23.63
CA ASP A 52 -7.41 -5.84 24.07
C ASP A 52 -6.62 -6.47 22.91
N ALA A 53 -6.66 -5.86 21.72
CA ALA A 53 -5.93 -6.35 20.56
C ALA A 53 -4.42 -6.40 20.87
N ARG A 54 -3.85 -7.60 20.76
CA ARG A 54 -2.44 -7.89 21.01
C ARG A 54 -1.94 -8.89 20.00
N TRP A 55 -0.64 -8.86 19.74
CA TRP A 55 0.05 -9.87 18.97
C TRP A 55 1.16 -10.46 19.82
N HIS A 56 1.59 -11.67 19.47
CA HIS A 56 2.78 -12.30 20.03
C HIS A 56 3.58 -12.91 18.88
N ARG A 57 4.90 -12.91 19.01
CA ARG A 57 5.76 -13.63 18.09
C ARG A 57 5.64 -15.13 18.40
N ASP A 58 5.43 -15.94 17.37
CA ASP A 58 5.51 -17.39 17.52
C ASP A 58 6.96 -17.81 17.81
N GLY A 59 7.15 -18.78 18.71
CA GLY A 59 8.46 -19.22 19.18
C GLY A 59 9.14 -20.25 18.28
N GLY A 60 8.53 -20.59 17.15
CA GLY A 60 9.04 -21.59 16.22
C GLY A 60 10.29 -21.16 15.45
N ASP A 61 11.06 -22.15 14.99
CA ASP A 61 12.10 -21.93 13.99
C ASP A 61 11.45 -21.60 12.65
N HIS A 62 11.44 -20.33 12.30
CA HIS A 62 11.01 -19.87 10.99
C HIS A 62 12.23 -19.83 10.06
N PRO A 63 12.15 -20.36 8.82
CA PRO A 63 13.23 -20.24 7.86
C PRO A 63 13.58 -18.76 7.69
N HIS A 64 14.87 -18.45 7.54
CA HIS A 64 15.32 -17.09 7.27
C HIS A 64 14.64 -16.57 6.00
N GLU A 65 13.59 -15.77 6.18
CA GLU A 65 12.94 -15.05 5.10
C GLU A 65 13.98 -14.11 4.47
N ALA A 66 13.94 -13.98 3.14
CA ALA A 66 14.97 -13.28 2.36
C ALA A 66 15.36 -11.94 3.02
N GLN A 67 16.66 -11.61 3.03
CA GLN A 67 17.16 -10.32 3.51
C GLN A 67 16.39 -9.19 2.80
N THR A 68 15.44 -8.57 3.50
CA THR A 68 14.61 -7.41 3.10
C THR A 68 14.61 -7.12 1.60
N LEU A 69 13.68 -7.71 0.84
CA LEU A 69 13.52 -7.40 -0.59
C LEU A 69 13.01 -5.95 -0.74
N ARG A 70 13.82 -5.08 -1.32
CA ARG A 70 13.46 -3.68 -1.60
C ARG A 70 13.26 -3.49 -3.10
N LEU A 71 12.17 -2.82 -3.46
CA LEU A 71 11.85 -2.52 -4.84
C LEU A 71 12.22 -1.06 -5.14
N ASP A 72 13.32 -0.83 -5.87
CA ASP A 72 13.69 0.52 -6.29
C ASP A 72 12.66 1.07 -7.28
N SER A 73 11.85 2.02 -6.81
CA SER A 73 10.79 2.69 -7.56
C SER A 73 11.22 4.05 -8.11
N ALA A 74 12.52 4.37 -8.10
CA ALA A 74 13.07 5.64 -8.60
C ALA A 74 12.71 5.88 -10.08
N LYS A 75 12.73 4.83 -10.90
CA LYS A 75 12.34 4.90 -12.31
C LYS A 75 10.90 5.41 -12.48
N SER A 76 9.95 4.86 -11.72
CA SER A 76 8.54 5.25 -11.75
C SER A 76 8.34 6.70 -11.29
N ARG A 77 9.10 7.14 -10.28
CA ARG A 77 9.10 8.56 -9.85
C ARG A 77 9.61 9.49 -10.93
N GLN A 78 10.79 9.22 -11.46
CA GLN A 78 11.46 10.10 -12.41
C GLN A 78 10.76 10.17 -13.76
N ARG A 79 10.32 9.02 -14.29
CA ARG A 79 9.81 8.94 -15.66
C ARG A 79 8.29 9.00 -15.73
N LEU A 80 7.57 8.32 -14.84
CA LEU A 80 6.10 8.38 -14.81
C LEU A 80 5.57 9.57 -14.01
N GLY A 81 6.39 10.25 -13.20
CA GLY A 81 5.90 11.23 -12.23
C GLY A 81 5.00 10.60 -11.17
N TRP A 82 5.11 9.29 -10.96
CA TRP A 82 4.35 8.54 -9.98
C TRP A 82 5.07 8.59 -8.63
N SER A 83 4.36 8.96 -7.57
CA SER A 83 4.86 8.89 -6.20
C SER A 83 3.75 8.37 -5.30
N PRO A 84 4.09 7.64 -4.23
CA PRO A 84 3.08 7.22 -3.27
C PRO A 84 2.40 8.44 -2.64
N ARG A 85 1.07 8.40 -2.50
CA ARG A 85 0.28 9.53 -1.97
C ARG A 85 0.05 9.42 -0.47
N TRP A 86 -0.15 8.21 0.02
CA TRP A 86 -0.34 7.93 1.44
C TRP A 86 0.96 7.53 2.11
N SER A 87 1.20 8.03 3.31
CA SER A 87 2.19 7.47 4.22
C SER A 87 1.79 6.05 4.62
N LEU A 88 2.76 5.27 5.13
CA LEU A 88 2.46 3.93 5.64
C LEU A 88 1.36 3.96 6.73
N GLU A 89 1.41 4.94 7.64
CA GLU A 89 0.39 5.12 8.68
C GLU A 89 -1.00 5.38 8.10
N GLN A 90 -1.09 6.23 7.08
CA GLN A 90 -2.36 6.51 6.39
C GLN A 90 -2.90 5.25 5.70
N ALA A 91 -2.04 4.49 5.03
CA ALA A 91 -2.42 3.23 4.40
C ALA A 91 -2.89 2.18 5.41
N LEU A 92 -2.23 2.06 6.57
CA LEU A 92 -2.64 1.17 7.66
C LEU A 92 -4.00 1.59 8.24
N SER A 93 -4.21 2.88 8.50
CA SER A 93 -5.49 3.41 8.99
C SER A 93 -6.62 3.13 7.99
N ALA A 94 -6.41 3.43 6.70
CA ALA A 94 -7.41 3.16 5.67
C ALA A 94 -7.75 1.66 5.55
N THR A 95 -6.77 0.79 5.75
CA THR A 95 -6.96 -0.67 5.76
C THR A 95 -7.81 -1.11 6.96
N LEU A 96 -7.57 -0.52 8.14
CA LEU A 96 -8.34 -0.82 9.34
C LEU A 96 -9.79 -0.33 9.25
N ASP A 97 -9.98 0.89 8.73
CA ASP A 97 -11.32 1.45 8.56
C ASP A 97 -12.16 0.60 7.59
N TRP A 98 -11.55 0.11 6.51
CA TRP A 98 -12.20 -0.82 5.58
C TRP A 98 -12.62 -2.13 6.26
N HIS A 99 -11.73 -2.73 7.07
CA HIS A 99 -12.06 -3.96 7.80
C HIS A 99 -13.17 -3.74 8.83
N ARG A 100 -13.17 -2.61 9.53
CA ARG A 100 -14.22 -2.26 10.50
C ARG A 100 -15.57 -2.07 9.83
N ALA A 101 -15.61 -1.38 8.68
CA ALA A 101 -16.83 -1.21 7.91
C ALA A 101 -17.40 -2.57 7.47
N TRP A 102 -16.53 -3.46 7.00
CA TRP A 102 -16.92 -4.82 6.63
C TRP A 102 -17.50 -5.62 7.81
N LEU A 103 -16.83 -5.60 8.97
CA LEU A 103 -17.30 -6.29 10.17
C LEU A 103 -18.64 -5.73 10.70
N ARG A 104 -18.94 -4.46 10.42
CA ARG A 104 -20.23 -3.83 10.77
C ARG A 104 -21.34 -4.12 9.77
N GLY A 105 -21.04 -4.81 8.67
CA GLY A 105 -22.01 -5.07 7.60
C GLY A 105 -22.37 -3.83 6.79
N GLU A 106 -21.46 -2.85 6.70
CA GLU A 106 -21.66 -1.67 5.85
C GLU A 106 -21.67 -2.03 4.35
N ASP A 107 -22.20 -1.14 3.52
CA ASP A 107 -22.11 -1.28 2.06
C ASP A 107 -20.64 -1.09 1.62
N MET A 108 -19.96 -2.22 1.43
CA MET A 108 -18.54 -2.23 1.07
C MET A 108 -18.29 -1.75 -0.35
N GLN A 109 -19.27 -1.79 -1.26
CA GLN A 109 -19.13 -1.21 -2.58
C GLN A 109 -19.06 0.32 -2.45
N ALA A 110 -20.04 0.92 -1.77
CA ALA A 110 -20.08 2.35 -1.52
C ALA A 110 -18.85 2.83 -0.73
N PHE A 111 -18.44 2.08 0.31
CA PHE A 111 -17.28 2.40 1.13
C PHE A 111 -15.98 2.37 0.31
N THR A 112 -15.78 1.33 -0.50
CA THR A 112 -14.59 1.18 -1.34
C THR A 112 -14.53 2.29 -2.39
N LEU A 113 -15.65 2.63 -3.03
CA LEU A 113 -15.71 3.76 -3.98
C LEU A 113 -15.38 5.10 -3.30
N LYS A 114 -15.82 5.29 -2.05
CA LYS A 114 -15.47 6.47 -1.25
C LYS A 114 -13.97 6.53 -0.96
N GLN A 115 -13.33 5.40 -0.63
CA GLN A 115 -11.88 5.33 -0.42
C GLN A 115 -11.09 5.61 -1.70
N ILE A 116 -11.52 5.05 -2.85
CA ILE A 116 -10.93 5.37 -4.16
C ILE A 116 -11.02 6.88 -4.42
N SER A 117 -12.19 7.47 -4.18
CA SER A 117 -12.41 8.91 -4.36
C SER A 117 -11.57 9.77 -3.41
N ALA A 118 -11.35 9.31 -2.18
CA ALA A 118 -10.48 10.00 -1.21
C ALA A 118 -9.01 9.95 -1.66
N TYR A 119 -8.56 8.80 -2.16
CA TYR A 119 -7.22 8.60 -2.67
C TYR A 119 -6.92 9.44 -3.92
N THR A 120 -7.89 9.58 -4.84
CA THR A 120 -7.70 10.35 -6.09
C THR A 120 -7.67 11.87 -5.88
N ARG A 121 -8.28 12.38 -4.81
CA ARG A 121 -8.38 13.82 -4.50
C ARG A 121 -7.21 14.39 -3.69
N GLY A 122 -6.48 13.56 -2.95
CA GLY A 122 -5.24 13.96 -2.27
C GLY A 122 -4.07 13.93 -3.24
#